data_AF-A0A2V2D471-F1
#
_entry.id   AF-A0A2V2D471-F1
#
_cell.length_a   1.000
_cell.length_b   1.000
_cell.length_c   1.000
_cell.angle_alpha   90.00
_cell.angle_beta   90.00
_cell.angle_gamma   90.00
#
_symmetry.space_group_name_H-M   'P 1'
#
loop_
_entity.id
_entity.type
_entity.pdbx_description
1 polymer ?
#
loop_
_entity_poly.entity_id
_entity_poly.type
_entity_poly.pdbx_seq_one_letter_code
_entity_poly.pdbx_strand_id
1 'polypeptide(L)'
;MILQEINRTIQQEYESRRQRADRLRLARTEEIYARLPAVQELDKTINTLGILIGYCAMKRRPPVRMTKGLPEGYLSLGAEGLNQEINRLKEQKRKLLQAAGYSSDYMEEVYQCRQCRDTGTIGSGEGQKSCSCRKILLAEKLKQAAGVPPGDVFARFDAGLYPAEADPDRYGISVAPRTQMEAIYKRCRSFAEHFTDRNVGNMVFVGNSGTGKTFLGNCIMNVLTDRGISCLYMPATSLFKPFAPGFYGQEKAAELADFILSCAFLLVDDLGSEKQTGARYGELLEILNARELRGRTSLCRTVITTNLTPANLFSYYGERVASRILGGYDILKFAGDDIRLKRKNTD
;
A
#
# COMPACT_ATOMS: atom_id res chain seq x y z
N MET A 1 0.50 -15.36 2.78
CA MET A 1 1.84 -15.04 2.20
C MET A 1 1.90 -13.76 1.36
N ILE A 2 0.94 -13.46 0.46
CA ILE A 2 1.00 -12.29 -0.47
C ILE A 2 1.41 -10.95 0.18
N LEU A 3 0.93 -10.62 1.38
CA LEU A 3 1.32 -9.39 2.07
C LEU A 3 2.79 -9.39 2.53
N GLN A 4 3.37 -10.55 2.85
CA GLN A 4 4.80 -10.67 3.16
C GLN A 4 5.63 -10.45 1.89
N GLU A 5 5.17 -10.98 0.75
CA GLU A 5 5.81 -10.78 -0.55
C GLU A 5 5.79 -9.30 -0.97
N ILE A 6 4.64 -8.62 -0.86
CA ILE A 6 4.55 -7.17 -1.08
C ILE A 6 5.53 -6.41 -0.17
N ASN A 7 5.63 -6.79 1.10
CA ASN A 7 6.60 -6.15 2.02
C ASN A 7 8.06 -6.46 1.64
N ARG A 8 8.37 -7.65 1.11
CA ARG A 8 9.68 -8.02 0.55
C ARG A 8 10.03 -7.16 -0.66
N THR A 9 9.10 -6.99 -1.61
CA THR A 9 9.28 -6.10 -2.76
C THR A 9 9.49 -4.65 -2.34
N ILE A 10 8.74 -4.16 -1.35
CA ILE A 10 8.92 -2.80 -0.79
C ILE A 10 10.31 -2.63 -0.16
N GLN A 11 10.79 -3.64 0.56
CA GLN A 11 12.12 -3.61 1.17
C GLN A 11 13.23 -3.59 0.12
N GLN A 12 13.12 -4.43 -0.91
CA GLN A 12 14.04 -4.45 -2.06
C GLN A 12 14.05 -3.12 -2.83
N GLU A 13 12.90 -2.47 -2.99
CA GLU A 13 12.79 -1.14 -3.61
C GLU A 13 13.54 -0.07 -2.79
N TYR A 14 13.43 -0.08 -1.45
CA TYR A 14 14.19 0.81 -0.58
C TYR A 14 15.71 0.52 -0.57
N GLU A 15 16.10 -0.74 -0.67
CA GLU A 15 17.50 -1.12 -0.86
C GLU A 15 18.04 -0.66 -2.22
N SER A 16 17.26 -0.81 -3.30
CA SER A 16 17.62 -0.32 -4.64
C SER A 16 17.79 1.20 -4.66
N ARG A 17 16.91 1.96 -3.99
CA ARG A 17 17.03 3.42 -3.85
C ARG A 17 18.33 3.83 -3.16
N ARG A 18 18.66 3.22 -2.01
CA ARG A 18 19.91 3.50 -1.29
C ARG A 18 21.16 3.11 -2.10
N GLN A 19 21.13 1.98 -2.81
CA GLN A 19 22.21 1.58 -3.74
C GLN A 19 22.35 2.52 -4.95
N ARG A 20 21.29 3.22 -5.37
CA ARG A 20 21.37 4.26 -6.42
C ARG A 20 21.96 5.55 -5.83
N ALA A 21 21.55 5.95 -4.63
CA ALA A 21 22.08 7.12 -3.93
C ALA A 21 23.60 7.00 -3.66
N ASP A 22 24.06 5.85 -3.17
CA ASP A 22 25.49 5.61 -2.91
C ASP A 22 26.31 5.56 -4.21
N ARG A 23 25.84 4.86 -5.25
CA ARG A 23 26.50 4.87 -6.57
C ARG A 23 26.63 6.28 -7.15
N LEU A 24 25.60 7.12 -7.01
CA LEU A 24 25.65 8.52 -7.43
C LEU A 24 26.65 9.33 -6.59
N ARG A 25 26.68 9.12 -5.26
CA ARG A 25 27.65 9.74 -4.35
C ARG A 25 29.09 9.39 -4.75
N LEU A 26 29.37 8.11 -5.03
CA LEU A 26 30.67 7.63 -5.47
C LEU A 26 31.08 8.25 -6.82
N ALA A 27 30.23 8.19 -7.84
CA ALA A 27 30.52 8.79 -9.15
C ALA A 27 30.80 10.29 -9.08
N ARG A 28 30.03 11.05 -8.27
CA ARG A 28 30.29 12.47 -8.02
C ARG A 28 31.57 12.72 -7.23
N THR A 29 31.93 11.83 -6.31
CA THR A 29 33.18 11.91 -5.55
C THR A 29 34.38 11.72 -6.49
N GLU A 30 34.32 10.75 -7.40
CA GLU A 30 35.33 10.51 -8.44
C GLU A 30 35.45 11.71 -9.40
N GLU A 31 34.32 12.26 -9.87
CA GLU A 31 34.30 13.47 -10.70
C GLU A 31 35.00 14.65 -10.01
N ILE A 32 34.66 14.93 -8.74
CA ILE A 32 35.24 16.01 -7.97
C ILE A 32 36.73 15.77 -7.71
N TYR A 33 37.17 14.55 -7.40
CA TYR A 33 38.59 14.27 -7.21
C TYR A 33 39.39 14.42 -8.52
N ALA A 34 38.82 14.07 -9.66
CA ALA A 34 39.46 14.26 -10.96
C ALA A 34 39.58 15.74 -11.37
N ARG A 35 38.56 16.56 -11.06
CA ARG A 35 38.52 18.00 -11.41
C ARG A 35 39.18 18.91 -10.39
N LEU A 36 39.11 18.56 -9.11
CA LEU A 36 39.59 19.33 -7.96
C LEU A 36 40.45 18.45 -7.03
N PRO A 37 41.68 18.05 -7.41
CA PRO A 37 42.53 17.20 -6.58
C PRO A 37 42.78 17.74 -5.15
N ALA A 38 42.74 19.07 -4.97
CA ALA A 38 42.80 19.71 -3.66
C ALA A 38 41.68 19.26 -2.70
N VAL A 39 40.48 18.94 -3.21
CA VAL A 39 39.37 18.39 -2.40
C VAL A 39 39.72 16.97 -1.91
N GLN A 40 40.42 16.17 -2.72
CA GLN A 40 40.88 14.84 -2.32
C GLN A 40 41.91 14.91 -1.19
N GLU A 41 42.86 15.85 -1.25
CA GLU A 41 43.85 16.04 -0.18
C GLU A 41 43.22 16.59 1.11
N LEU A 42 42.20 17.45 1.00
CA LEU A 42 41.41 17.86 2.17
C LEU A 42 40.68 16.66 2.80
N ASP A 43 40.02 15.82 2.02
CA ASP A 43 39.32 14.64 2.55
C ASP A 43 40.28 13.60 3.16
N LYS A 44 41.46 13.35 2.54
CA LYS A 44 42.52 12.52 3.15
C LYS A 44 42.96 13.09 4.51
N THR A 45 43.19 14.40 4.57
CA THR A 45 43.60 15.10 5.80
C THR A 45 42.53 15.00 6.87
N ILE A 46 41.28 15.37 6.55
CA ILE A 46 40.12 15.32 7.46
C ILE A 46 39.93 13.90 8.03
N ASN A 47 40.00 12.87 7.20
CA ASN A 47 39.90 11.47 7.64
C ASN A 47 41.02 11.11 8.62
N THR A 48 42.25 11.54 8.35
CA THR A 48 43.40 11.24 9.23
C THR A 48 43.29 11.97 10.58
N LEU A 49 42.89 13.24 10.59
CA LEU A 49 42.61 13.98 11.82
C LEU A 49 41.46 13.34 12.63
N GLY A 50 40.42 12.85 11.95
CA GLY A 50 39.32 12.10 12.57
C GLY A 50 39.78 10.82 13.27
N ILE A 51 40.71 10.08 12.67
CA ILE A 51 41.32 8.90 13.29
C ILE A 51 42.20 9.31 14.48
N LEU A 52 42.94 10.42 14.39
CA LEU A 52 43.75 10.95 15.50
C LEU A 52 42.90 11.28 16.74
N ILE A 53 41.69 11.83 16.58
CA ILE A 53 40.74 12.06 17.69
C ILE A 53 40.44 10.75 18.43
N GLY A 54 40.23 9.65 17.70
CA GLY A 54 40.05 8.31 18.29
C GLY A 54 41.27 7.85 19.10
N TYR A 55 42.48 8.10 18.61
CA TYR A 55 43.73 7.81 19.35
C TYR A 55 43.86 8.66 20.61
N CYS A 56 43.52 9.96 20.56
CA CYS A 56 43.46 10.83 21.73
C CYS A 56 42.49 10.30 22.79
N ALA A 57 41.27 9.92 22.38
CA ALA A 57 40.26 9.36 23.29
C ALA A 57 40.71 8.03 23.93
N MET A 58 41.37 7.16 23.16
CA MET A 58 41.97 5.91 23.65
C MET A 58 43.26 6.10 24.47
N LYS A 59 43.79 7.34 24.57
CA LYS A 59 45.12 7.66 25.16
C LYS A 59 46.26 6.81 24.56
N ARG A 60 46.17 6.49 23.27
CA ARG A 60 47.17 5.68 22.53
C ARG A 60 47.92 6.55 21.52
N ARG A 61 49.19 6.24 21.25
CA ARG A 61 49.92 6.87 20.14
C ARG A 61 49.46 6.28 18.79
N PRO A 62 49.25 7.11 17.75
CA PRO A 62 48.98 6.64 16.40
C PRO A 62 50.22 5.98 15.77
N PRO A 63 50.06 5.05 14.80
CA PRO A 63 51.19 4.50 14.06
C PRO A 63 51.88 5.55 13.19
N VAL A 64 53.22 5.62 13.21
CA VAL A 64 54.03 6.59 12.45
C VAL A 64 53.70 6.61 10.95
N ARG A 65 53.38 5.45 10.37
CA ARG A 65 52.96 5.33 8.96
C ARG A 65 51.69 6.12 8.61
N MET A 66 50.81 6.34 9.58
CA MET A 66 49.54 7.06 9.42
C MET A 66 49.74 8.57 9.53
N THR A 67 50.76 9.01 10.26
CA THR A 67 51.08 10.42 10.48
C THR A 67 52.12 10.96 9.49
N LYS A 68 52.60 10.12 8.57
CA LYS A 68 53.62 10.47 7.58
C LYS A 68 53.07 11.53 6.60
N GLY A 69 53.66 12.72 6.60
CA GLY A 69 53.25 13.83 5.74
C GLY A 69 52.24 14.80 6.38
N LEU A 70 51.76 14.53 7.59
CA LEU A 70 51.02 15.53 8.37
C LEU A 70 51.99 16.55 8.98
N PRO A 71 51.64 17.86 8.99
CA PRO A 71 52.33 18.87 9.80
C PRO A 71 52.45 18.45 11.28
N GLU A 72 53.64 18.60 11.86
CA GLU A 72 53.90 18.24 13.27
C GLU A 72 52.96 18.95 14.25
N GLY A 73 52.52 20.17 13.91
CA GLY A 73 51.58 20.95 14.69
C GLY A 73 50.20 20.29 14.89
N TYR A 74 49.82 19.27 14.12
CA TYR A 74 48.60 18.49 14.38
C TYR A 74 48.80 17.38 15.42
N LEU A 75 50.03 16.90 15.63
CA LEU A 75 50.34 15.82 16.57
C LEU A 75 50.38 16.29 18.03
N SER A 76 50.52 17.61 18.25
CA SER A 76 50.45 18.25 19.56
C SER A 76 49.04 18.70 19.95
N LEU A 77 48.05 18.65 19.04
CA LEU A 77 46.67 19.04 19.33
C LEU A 77 45.92 17.96 20.12
N GLY A 78 45.14 18.40 21.11
CA GLY A 78 44.10 17.58 21.72
C GLY A 78 42.88 17.41 20.81
N ALA A 79 41.94 16.55 21.22
CA ALA A 79 40.74 16.23 20.44
C ALA A 79 39.88 17.46 20.06
N GLU A 80 39.85 18.50 20.90
CA GLU A 80 39.14 19.76 20.60
C GLU A 80 39.82 20.55 19.48
N GLY A 81 41.15 20.70 19.52
CA GLY A 81 41.92 21.38 18.47
C GLY A 81 41.84 20.64 17.13
N LEU A 82 41.90 19.30 17.16
CA LEU A 82 41.68 18.47 15.97
C LEU A 82 40.27 18.66 15.38
N ASN A 83 39.23 18.77 16.21
CA ASN A 83 37.87 19.07 15.76
C ASN A 83 37.73 20.47 15.15
N GLN A 84 38.36 21.49 15.75
CA GLN A 84 38.39 22.85 15.19
C GLN A 84 39.04 22.85 13.80
N GLU A 85 40.16 22.13 13.64
CA GLU A 85 40.84 22.03 12.35
C GLU A 85 40.02 21.26 11.31
N ILE A 86 39.40 20.13 11.68
CA ILE A 86 38.47 19.40 10.79
C ILE A 86 37.36 20.33 10.28
N ASN A 87 36.80 21.18 11.15
CA ASN A 87 35.77 22.15 10.74
C ASN A 87 36.34 23.24 9.81
N ARG A 88 37.58 23.72 10.04
CA ARG A 88 38.29 24.65 9.15
C ARG A 88 38.49 24.05 7.76
N LEU A 89 38.97 22.80 7.69
CA LEU A 89 39.18 22.07 6.43
C LEU A 89 37.87 21.78 5.68
N LYS A 90 36.78 21.45 6.40
CA LYS A 90 35.44 21.30 5.83
C LYS A 90 34.92 22.60 5.20
N GLU A 91 35.13 23.74 5.86
CA GLU A 91 34.76 25.05 5.31
C GLU A 91 35.62 25.43 4.10
N GLN A 92 36.91 25.09 4.09
CA GLN A 92 37.75 25.23 2.89
C GLN A 92 37.26 24.36 1.74
N LYS A 93 36.92 23.09 1.99
CA LYS A 93 36.31 22.18 0.99
C LYS A 93 35.01 22.77 0.43
N ARG A 94 34.14 23.31 1.29
CA ARG A 94 32.88 23.97 0.88
C ARG A 94 33.13 25.12 -0.09
N LYS A 95 34.09 26.00 0.22
CA LYS A 95 34.47 27.14 -0.65
C LYS A 95 35.06 26.69 -1.98
N LEU A 96 35.89 25.65 -2.01
CA LEU A 96 36.45 25.11 -3.26
C LEU A 96 35.36 24.54 -4.19
N LEU A 97 34.40 23.79 -3.64
CA LEU A 97 33.25 23.29 -4.41
C LEU A 97 32.45 24.44 -5.03
N GLN A 98 32.11 25.45 -4.21
CA GLN A 98 31.33 26.61 -4.64
C GLN A 98 32.06 27.47 -5.69
N ALA A 99 33.37 27.69 -5.52
CA ALA A 99 34.19 28.44 -6.48
C ALA A 99 34.30 27.73 -7.85
N ALA A 100 34.19 26.39 -7.86
CA ALA A 100 34.13 25.58 -9.07
C ALA A 100 32.71 25.38 -9.63
N GLY A 101 31.69 26.04 -9.08
CA GLY A 101 30.29 25.98 -9.54
C GLY A 101 29.47 24.81 -9.01
N TYR A 102 29.99 24.01 -8.07
CA TYR A 102 29.27 22.91 -7.44
C TYR A 102 28.52 23.34 -6.18
N SER A 103 27.44 22.64 -5.85
CA SER A 103 26.78 22.80 -4.56
C SER A 103 27.65 22.24 -3.42
N SER A 104 27.49 22.77 -2.21
CA SER A 104 28.27 22.35 -1.04
C SER A 104 28.03 20.89 -0.64
N ASP A 105 26.85 20.37 -0.96
CA ASP A 105 26.36 19.02 -0.71
C ASP A 105 26.51 18.08 -1.94
N TYR A 106 27.22 18.50 -2.99
CA TYR A 106 27.29 17.75 -4.25
C TYR A 106 27.78 16.31 -4.05
N MET A 107 28.75 16.12 -3.16
CA MET A 107 29.36 14.83 -2.81
C MET A 107 28.59 14.03 -1.73
N GLU A 108 27.39 14.46 -1.34
CA GLU A 108 26.55 13.77 -0.35
C GLU A 108 25.51 12.82 -1.02
N GLU A 109 24.89 11.94 -0.22
CA GLU A 109 23.82 11.05 -0.69
C GLU A 109 22.54 11.83 -1.04
N VAL A 110 22.07 11.68 -2.28
CA VAL A 110 20.77 12.19 -2.71
C VAL A 110 19.70 11.10 -2.57
N TYR A 111 18.96 11.15 -1.47
CA TYR A 111 17.82 10.26 -1.19
C TYR A 111 16.54 10.71 -1.91
N GLN A 112 15.75 9.77 -2.39
CA GLN A 112 14.43 10.03 -2.99
C GLN A 112 13.43 10.52 -1.94
N CYS A 113 13.43 9.91 -0.75
CA CYS A 113 12.70 10.44 0.41
C CYS A 113 13.65 11.01 1.47
N ARG A 114 13.72 12.35 1.54
CA ARG A 114 14.54 13.08 2.52
C ARG A 114 14.15 12.82 3.98
N GLN A 115 12.89 12.46 4.26
CA GLN A 115 12.39 12.22 5.63
C GLN A 115 12.92 10.92 6.24
N CYS A 116 12.91 9.82 5.48
CA CYS A 116 13.35 8.50 5.94
C CYS A 116 14.72 8.08 5.41
N ARG A 117 15.36 8.88 4.54
CA ARG A 117 16.59 8.53 3.82
C ARG A 117 16.49 7.16 3.13
N ASP A 118 15.35 6.95 2.47
CA ASP A 118 14.97 5.70 1.79
C ASP A 118 15.08 4.43 2.66
N THR A 119 14.78 4.54 3.96
CA THR A 119 14.57 3.39 4.86
C THR A 119 13.09 3.01 5.03
N GLY A 120 12.17 3.82 4.50
CA GLY A 120 10.73 3.66 4.70
C GLY A 120 10.22 3.93 6.12
N THR A 121 11.09 4.32 7.08
CA THR A 121 10.73 4.54 8.48
C THR A 121 11.37 5.82 9.05
N ILE A 122 10.85 6.34 10.16
CA ILE A 122 11.31 7.56 10.84
C ILE A 122 11.47 7.25 12.33
N GLY A 123 12.59 7.66 12.92
CA GLY A 123 12.95 7.36 14.31
C GLY A 123 13.69 6.03 14.47
N SER A 124 14.04 5.70 15.70
CA SER A 124 14.78 4.49 16.09
C SER A 124 14.19 3.87 17.36
N GLY A 125 14.39 2.55 17.53
CA GLY A 125 13.85 1.81 18.68
C GLY A 125 12.32 1.79 18.73
N GLU A 126 11.76 1.77 19.93
CA GLU A 126 10.32 1.65 20.19
C GLU A 126 9.48 2.82 19.61
N GLY A 127 10.11 3.96 19.30
CA GLY A 127 9.46 5.12 18.69
C GLY A 127 9.37 5.09 17.16
N GLN A 128 9.86 4.04 16.49
CA GLN A 128 9.96 3.98 15.03
C GLN A 128 8.59 3.95 14.33
N LYS A 129 8.36 4.88 13.40
CA LYS A 129 7.10 5.03 12.65
C LYS A 129 7.30 4.80 11.16
N SER A 130 6.28 4.23 10.50
CA SER A 130 6.26 4.08 9.04
C SER A 130 6.16 5.45 8.35
N CYS A 131 7.08 5.73 7.43
CA CYS A 131 7.11 6.99 6.67
C CYS A 131 5.93 7.09 5.69
N SER A 132 5.49 8.31 5.39
CA SER A 132 4.44 8.58 4.39
C SER A 132 4.76 7.96 3.03
N CYS A 133 6.02 8.03 2.57
CA CYS A 133 6.44 7.43 1.30
C CYS A 133 6.28 5.90 1.28
N ARG A 134 6.40 5.22 2.44
CA ARG A 134 6.17 3.78 2.56
C ARG A 134 4.70 3.44 2.50
N LYS A 135 3.83 4.29 3.06
CA LYS A 135 2.37 4.12 2.97
C LYS A 135 1.90 4.25 1.52
N ILE A 136 2.41 5.24 0.79
CA ILE A 136 2.13 5.45 -0.64
C ILE A 136 2.57 4.23 -1.46
N LEU A 137 3.81 3.77 -1.30
CA LEU A 137 4.32 2.60 -2.04
C LEU A 137 3.56 1.31 -1.68
N LEU A 138 3.16 1.13 -0.42
CA LEU A 138 2.34 0.00 0.00
C LEU A 138 0.95 0.04 -0.65
N ALA A 139 0.30 1.20 -0.67
CA ALA A 139 -0.99 1.39 -1.33
C ALA A 139 -0.92 1.07 -2.83
N GLU A 140 0.13 1.55 -3.51
CA GLU A 140 0.38 1.27 -4.93
C GLU A 140 0.51 -0.24 -5.20
N LYS A 141 1.33 -0.96 -4.41
CA LYS A 141 1.51 -2.41 -4.55
C LYS A 141 0.25 -3.20 -4.23
N LEU A 142 -0.53 -2.76 -3.23
CA LEU A 142 -1.83 -3.37 -2.93
C LEU A 142 -2.86 -3.16 -4.04
N LYS A 143 -2.93 -1.95 -4.64
CA LYS A 143 -3.80 -1.68 -5.79
C LYS A 143 -3.44 -2.54 -7.00
N GLN A 144 -2.14 -2.66 -7.30
CA GLN A 144 -1.61 -3.54 -8.36
C GLN A 144 -1.99 -5.00 -8.10
N ALA A 145 -1.79 -5.51 -6.89
CA ALA A 145 -2.09 -6.90 -6.53
C ALA A 145 -3.60 -7.22 -6.50
N ALA A 146 -4.43 -6.27 -6.09
CA ALA A 146 -5.89 -6.45 -6.01
C ALA A 146 -6.61 -6.17 -7.35
N GLY A 147 -5.93 -5.65 -8.38
CA GLY A 147 -6.51 -5.38 -9.70
C GLY A 147 -7.58 -4.27 -9.69
N VAL A 148 -7.53 -3.35 -8.72
CA VAL A 148 -8.59 -2.33 -8.53
C VAL A 148 -8.58 -1.32 -9.68
N PRO A 149 -9.72 -1.06 -10.35
CA PRO A 149 -9.79 -0.01 -11.36
C PRO A 149 -9.48 1.36 -10.73
N PRO A 150 -8.44 2.10 -11.19
CA PRO A 150 -8.06 3.37 -10.58
C PRO A 150 -9.11 4.47 -10.80
N GLY A 151 -10.02 4.28 -11.77
CA GLY A 151 -11.11 5.21 -12.06
C GLY A 151 -12.35 5.07 -11.17
N ASP A 152 -12.45 4.03 -10.34
CA ASP A 152 -13.65 3.78 -9.52
C ASP A 152 -13.49 4.44 -8.14
N VAL A 153 -13.75 5.75 -8.09
CA VAL A 153 -13.65 6.58 -6.87
C VAL A 153 -15.00 7.22 -6.53
N PHE A 154 -15.29 7.39 -5.24
CA PHE A 154 -16.55 7.95 -4.75
C PHE A 154 -16.91 9.31 -5.36
N ALA A 155 -15.92 10.13 -5.74
CA ALA A 155 -16.12 11.42 -6.41
C ALA A 155 -16.74 11.32 -7.83
N ARG A 156 -16.78 10.12 -8.44
CA ARG A 156 -17.44 9.84 -9.73
C ARG A 156 -18.80 9.14 -9.57
N PHE A 157 -19.34 9.09 -8.35
CA PHE A 157 -20.73 8.74 -8.13
C PHE A 157 -21.61 9.91 -8.56
N ASP A 158 -22.62 9.63 -9.38
CA ASP A 158 -23.58 10.62 -9.86
C ASP A 158 -24.99 10.09 -9.63
N ALA A 159 -25.75 10.79 -8.77
CA ALA A 159 -27.12 10.49 -8.43
C ALA A 159 -28.10 10.84 -9.59
N GLY A 160 -27.70 11.75 -10.50
CA GLY A 160 -28.49 12.17 -11.66
C GLY A 160 -28.77 11.05 -12.66
N LEU A 161 -27.87 10.05 -12.75
CA LEU A 161 -28.03 8.86 -13.60
C LEU A 161 -29.22 7.97 -13.20
N TYR A 162 -29.70 8.09 -11.96
CA TYR A 162 -30.80 7.30 -11.41
C TYR A 162 -32.15 8.06 -11.50
N PRO A 163 -33.25 7.34 -11.77
CA PRO A 163 -34.61 7.91 -11.76
C PRO A 163 -34.94 8.65 -10.46
N ALA A 164 -35.58 9.82 -10.62
CA ALA A 164 -36.01 10.68 -9.53
C ALA A 164 -37.38 10.30 -8.92
N GLU A 165 -38.17 9.52 -9.66
CA GLU A 165 -39.52 9.10 -9.28
C GLU A 165 -39.50 7.68 -8.70
N ALA A 166 -40.45 7.40 -7.80
CA ALA A 166 -40.64 6.06 -7.24
C ALA A 166 -41.57 5.24 -8.14
N ASP A 167 -41.13 4.03 -8.47
CA ASP A 167 -41.90 3.03 -9.23
C ASP A 167 -41.67 1.67 -8.54
N PRO A 168 -42.52 1.31 -7.56
CA PRO A 168 -42.34 0.10 -6.76
C PRO A 168 -42.47 -1.18 -7.57
N ASP A 169 -43.28 -1.19 -8.63
CA ASP A 169 -43.49 -2.38 -9.46
C ASP A 169 -42.26 -2.66 -10.35
N ARG A 170 -41.65 -1.61 -10.92
CA ARG A 170 -40.45 -1.73 -11.75
C ARG A 170 -39.17 -1.97 -10.95
N TYR A 171 -38.99 -1.29 -9.82
CA TYR A 171 -37.72 -1.31 -9.06
C TYR A 171 -37.78 -2.14 -7.76
N GLY A 172 -38.97 -2.56 -7.34
CA GLY A 172 -39.16 -3.34 -6.11
C GLY A 172 -38.81 -2.59 -4.83
N ILE A 173 -38.83 -1.25 -4.85
CA ILE A 173 -38.55 -0.38 -3.70
C ILE A 173 -39.61 0.72 -3.59
N SER A 174 -39.97 1.10 -2.38
CA SER A 174 -40.99 2.13 -2.10
C SER A 174 -40.51 3.58 -2.27
N VAL A 175 -39.22 3.78 -2.52
CA VAL A 175 -38.60 5.10 -2.68
C VAL A 175 -37.99 5.26 -4.07
N ALA A 176 -37.74 6.49 -4.51
CA ALA A 176 -37.08 6.75 -5.77
C ALA A 176 -35.68 6.10 -5.82
N PRO A 177 -35.27 5.48 -6.96
CA PRO A 177 -33.93 4.93 -7.13
C PRO A 177 -32.81 5.90 -6.80
N ARG A 178 -32.94 7.18 -7.15
CA ARG A 178 -31.98 8.23 -6.78
C ARG A 178 -31.77 8.33 -5.27
N THR A 179 -32.85 8.46 -4.50
CA THR A 179 -32.82 8.57 -3.03
C THR A 179 -32.23 7.31 -2.39
N GLN A 180 -32.60 6.12 -2.89
CA GLN A 180 -32.04 4.85 -2.45
C GLN A 180 -30.52 4.79 -2.69
N MET A 181 -30.07 5.18 -3.89
CA MET A 181 -28.67 5.11 -4.28
C MET A 181 -27.81 6.16 -3.57
N GLU A 182 -28.35 7.33 -3.23
CA GLU A 182 -27.70 8.30 -2.34
C GLU A 182 -27.51 7.78 -0.91
N ALA A 183 -28.51 7.07 -0.36
CA ALA A 183 -28.40 6.43 0.95
C ALA A 183 -27.35 5.31 0.95
N ILE A 184 -27.34 4.47 -0.09
CA ILE A 184 -26.33 3.42 -0.30
C ILE A 184 -24.93 4.04 -0.47
N TYR A 185 -24.78 5.09 -1.27
CA TYR A 185 -23.51 5.81 -1.41
C TYR A 185 -22.98 6.31 -0.06
N LYS A 186 -23.83 6.96 0.75
CA LYS A 186 -23.48 7.41 2.11
C LYS A 186 -23.07 6.24 3.01
N ARG A 187 -23.78 5.10 2.93
CA ARG A 187 -23.47 3.87 3.68
C ARG A 187 -22.12 3.26 3.28
N CYS A 188 -21.86 3.09 1.98
CA CYS A 188 -20.58 2.60 1.45
C CYS A 188 -19.41 3.52 1.79
N ARG A 189 -19.61 4.84 1.74
CA ARG A 189 -18.60 5.82 2.13
C ARG A 189 -18.30 5.74 3.64
N SER A 190 -19.34 5.72 4.47
CA SER A 190 -19.22 5.56 5.93
C SER A 190 -18.51 4.25 6.31
N PHE A 191 -18.81 3.15 5.62
CA PHE A 191 -18.13 1.86 5.77
C PHE A 191 -16.63 1.95 5.47
N ALA A 192 -16.24 2.61 4.36
CA ALA A 192 -14.83 2.78 4.02
C ALA A 192 -14.10 3.74 4.97
N GLU A 193 -14.80 4.76 5.49
CA GLU A 193 -14.27 5.72 6.44
C GLU A 193 -14.01 5.10 7.82
N HIS A 194 -14.94 4.29 8.33
CA HIS A 194 -14.92 3.68 9.68
C HIS A 194 -14.50 2.20 9.67
N PHE A 195 -13.88 1.72 8.60
CA PHE A 195 -13.60 0.30 8.35
C PHE A 195 -12.89 -0.46 9.48
N THR A 196 -12.03 0.25 10.22
CA THR A 196 -11.25 -0.28 11.34
C THR A 196 -12.09 -0.57 12.59
N ASP A 197 -13.32 -0.07 12.65
CA ASP A 197 -14.16 -0.16 13.83
C ASP A 197 -14.78 -1.56 13.94
N ARG A 198 -14.84 -2.10 15.16
CA ARG A 198 -15.32 -3.47 15.40
C ARG A 198 -16.78 -3.68 14.97
N ASN A 199 -17.60 -2.63 14.99
CA ASN A 199 -19.03 -2.70 14.69
C ASN A 199 -19.34 -2.89 13.19
N VAL A 200 -18.42 -2.56 12.27
CA VAL A 200 -18.42 -2.90 10.83
C VAL A 200 -19.80 -2.79 10.12
N GLY A 201 -20.38 -3.85 9.54
CA GLY A 201 -20.06 -5.29 9.58
C GLY A 201 -19.59 -5.87 8.24
N ASN A 202 -20.34 -6.81 7.66
CA ASN A 202 -20.25 -7.24 6.25
C ASN A 202 -21.41 -6.63 5.45
N MET A 203 -21.34 -6.55 4.11
CA MET A 203 -22.44 -6.02 3.27
C MET A 203 -22.70 -6.89 2.04
N VAL A 204 -23.96 -7.00 1.62
CA VAL A 204 -24.34 -7.64 0.35
C VAL A 204 -25.12 -6.66 -0.52
N PHE A 205 -24.62 -6.44 -1.73
CA PHE A 205 -25.17 -5.54 -2.73
C PHE A 205 -26.05 -6.35 -3.67
N VAL A 206 -27.36 -6.14 -3.61
CA VAL A 206 -28.37 -6.90 -4.36
C VAL A 206 -29.06 -5.97 -5.35
N GLY A 207 -29.15 -6.34 -6.62
CA GLY A 207 -29.90 -5.56 -7.62
C GLY A 207 -29.54 -5.95 -9.05
N ASN A 208 -30.20 -5.34 -10.04
CA ASN A 208 -29.99 -5.67 -11.46
C ASN A 208 -28.57 -5.31 -11.95
N SER A 209 -28.18 -5.85 -13.11
CA SER A 209 -26.95 -5.44 -13.80
C SER A 209 -26.98 -3.94 -14.12
N GLY A 210 -25.81 -3.30 -14.21
CA GLY A 210 -25.72 -1.87 -14.56
C GLY A 210 -26.07 -0.87 -13.46
N THR A 211 -26.58 -1.30 -12.30
CA THR A 211 -27.00 -0.42 -11.19
C THR A 211 -25.86 0.14 -10.33
N GLY A 212 -24.59 -0.17 -10.62
CA GLY A 212 -23.43 0.41 -9.92
C GLY A 212 -22.85 -0.39 -8.74
N LYS A 213 -23.29 -1.64 -8.52
CA LYS A 213 -22.78 -2.51 -7.42
C LYS A 213 -21.25 -2.62 -7.37
N THR A 214 -20.64 -3.12 -8.44
CA THR A 214 -19.18 -3.30 -8.57
C THR A 214 -18.43 -1.97 -8.41
N PHE A 215 -18.98 -0.87 -8.96
CA PHE A 215 -18.40 0.46 -8.84
C PHE A 215 -18.29 0.93 -7.38
N LEU A 216 -19.36 0.80 -6.57
CA LEU A 216 -19.28 1.17 -5.15
C LEU A 216 -18.39 0.21 -4.33
N GLY A 217 -18.33 -1.07 -4.71
CA GLY A 217 -17.38 -2.02 -4.13
C GLY A 217 -15.92 -1.61 -4.39
N ASN A 218 -15.61 -1.23 -5.62
CA ASN A 218 -14.29 -0.73 -6.02
C ASN A 218 -13.96 0.62 -5.37
N CYS A 219 -14.95 1.51 -5.19
CA CYS A 219 -14.79 2.76 -4.46
C CYS A 219 -14.34 2.52 -3.01
N ILE A 220 -14.98 1.58 -2.31
CA ILE A 220 -14.55 1.13 -0.97
C ILE A 220 -13.10 0.63 -1.06
N MET A 221 -12.81 -0.29 -1.99
CA MET A 221 -11.49 -0.89 -2.11
C MET A 221 -10.37 0.11 -2.40
N ASN A 222 -10.62 1.12 -3.24
CA ASN A 222 -9.68 2.20 -3.52
C ASN A 222 -9.35 2.98 -2.24
N VAL A 223 -10.35 3.37 -1.45
CA VAL A 223 -10.15 4.07 -0.15
C VAL A 223 -9.38 3.20 0.85
N LEU A 224 -9.66 1.90 0.92
CA LEU A 224 -8.97 0.99 1.85
C LEU A 224 -7.52 0.73 1.42
N THR A 225 -7.27 0.48 0.14
CA THR A 225 -5.91 0.29 -0.38
C THR A 225 -5.06 1.55 -0.26
N ASP A 226 -5.61 2.75 -0.47
CA ASP A 226 -4.92 4.03 -0.20
C ASP A 226 -4.53 4.22 1.29
N ARG A 227 -5.25 3.58 2.21
CA ARG A 227 -4.91 3.51 3.64
C ARG A 227 -3.89 2.42 3.98
N GLY A 228 -3.43 1.64 2.99
CA GLY A 228 -2.53 0.50 3.16
C GLY A 228 -3.19 -0.77 3.71
N ILE A 229 -4.52 -0.88 3.61
CA ILE A 229 -5.29 -2.03 4.11
C ILE A 229 -5.31 -3.13 3.05
N SER A 230 -5.07 -4.38 3.46
CA SER A 230 -5.05 -5.53 2.55
C SER A 230 -6.45 -5.81 1.98
N CYS A 231 -6.56 -5.71 0.66
CA CYS A 231 -7.82 -5.91 -0.06
C CYS A 231 -7.65 -6.96 -1.16
N LEU A 232 -8.75 -7.61 -1.55
CA LEU A 232 -8.83 -8.50 -2.70
C LEU A 232 -10.16 -8.31 -3.45
N TYR A 233 -10.08 -8.08 -4.76
CA TYR A 233 -11.21 -8.19 -5.68
C TYR A 233 -11.22 -9.59 -6.29
N MET A 234 -12.39 -10.23 -6.32
CA MET A 234 -12.54 -11.59 -6.82
C MET A 234 -13.91 -11.77 -7.49
N PRO A 235 -13.99 -11.95 -8.81
CA PRO A 235 -15.20 -12.43 -9.45
C PRO A 235 -15.57 -13.82 -8.91
N ALA A 236 -16.85 -14.09 -8.66
CA ALA A 236 -17.31 -15.38 -8.12
C ALA A 236 -16.86 -16.58 -8.98
N THR A 237 -16.80 -16.39 -10.31
CA THR A 237 -16.25 -17.37 -11.27
C THR A 237 -14.78 -17.76 -11.03
N SER A 238 -14.01 -16.95 -10.29
CA SER A 238 -12.61 -17.19 -9.95
C SER A 238 -12.38 -17.50 -8.47
N LEU A 239 -13.30 -17.13 -7.57
CA LEU A 239 -13.22 -17.35 -6.12
C LEU A 239 -12.89 -18.81 -5.74
N PHE A 240 -13.52 -19.75 -6.44
CA PHE A 240 -13.43 -21.20 -6.17
C PHE A 240 -12.17 -21.87 -6.73
N LYS A 241 -11.51 -21.25 -7.72
CA LYS A 241 -10.38 -21.87 -8.44
C LYS A 241 -9.22 -22.34 -7.54
N PRO A 242 -8.81 -21.61 -6.48
CA PRO A 242 -7.70 -22.04 -5.61
C PRO A 242 -8.02 -23.26 -4.74
N PHE A 243 -9.30 -23.59 -4.57
CA PHE A 243 -9.79 -24.71 -3.76
C PHE A 243 -10.06 -25.97 -4.60
N ALA A 244 -10.12 -25.83 -5.93
CA ALA A 244 -10.43 -26.92 -6.84
C ALA A 244 -9.28 -27.95 -6.97
N PRO A 245 -9.57 -29.27 -6.93
CA PRO A 245 -8.57 -30.30 -7.18
C PRO A 245 -7.89 -30.14 -8.54
N GLY A 246 -6.56 -30.24 -8.57
CA GLY A 246 -5.77 -30.16 -9.80
C GLY A 246 -5.47 -28.75 -10.31
N PHE A 247 -5.74 -27.69 -9.55
CA PHE A 247 -5.29 -26.34 -9.91
C PHE A 247 -3.74 -26.29 -9.95
N TYR A 248 -3.19 -25.93 -11.12
CA TYR A 248 -1.74 -25.95 -11.36
C TYR A 248 -0.99 -24.93 -10.49
N GLY A 249 0.10 -25.40 -9.86
CA GLY A 249 0.91 -24.59 -8.94
C GLY A 249 0.31 -24.53 -7.53
N GLN A 250 0.36 -25.65 -6.80
CA GLN A 250 -0.22 -25.81 -5.46
C GLN A 250 0.19 -24.70 -4.48
N GLU A 251 1.44 -24.25 -4.50
CA GLU A 251 1.91 -23.14 -3.66
C GLU A 251 1.11 -21.85 -3.94
N LYS A 252 1.02 -21.42 -5.21
CA LYS A 252 0.25 -20.23 -5.60
C LYS A 252 -1.25 -20.38 -5.31
N ALA A 253 -1.78 -21.60 -5.42
CA ALA A 253 -3.16 -21.91 -5.03
C ALA A 253 -3.36 -21.68 -3.52
N ALA A 254 -2.49 -22.25 -2.69
CA ALA A 254 -2.52 -22.12 -1.24
C ALA A 254 -2.30 -20.66 -0.79
N GLU A 255 -1.40 -19.92 -1.44
CA GLU A 255 -1.19 -18.49 -1.17
C GLU A 255 -2.43 -17.64 -1.45
N LEU A 256 -3.11 -17.89 -2.58
CA LEU A 256 -4.32 -17.17 -2.94
C LEU A 256 -5.51 -17.58 -2.05
N ALA A 257 -5.63 -18.86 -1.69
CA ALA A 257 -6.60 -19.34 -0.71
C ALA A 257 -6.38 -18.70 0.67
N ASP A 258 -5.14 -18.70 1.19
CA ASP A 258 -4.78 -18.00 2.44
C ASP A 258 -5.17 -16.52 2.36
N PHE A 259 -4.89 -15.84 1.24
CA PHE A 259 -5.24 -14.44 1.08
C PHE A 259 -6.75 -14.19 0.95
N ILE A 260 -7.51 -15.05 0.25
CA ILE A 260 -8.99 -15.01 0.25
C ILE A 260 -9.53 -15.15 1.68
N LEU A 261 -8.93 -16.00 2.51
CA LEU A 261 -9.38 -16.25 3.88
C LEU A 261 -8.90 -15.22 4.91
N SER A 262 -7.83 -14.47 4.63
CA SER A 262 -7.16 -13.58 5.61
C SER A 262 -7.06 -12.10 5.22
N CYS A 263 -7.33 -11.72 3.96
CA CYS A 263 -7.31 -10.31 3.56
C CYS A 263 -8.36 -9.51 4.35
N ALA A 264 -8.00 -8.28 4.73
CA ALA A 264 -8.85 -7.48 5.60
C ALA A 264 -10.17 -7.12 4.94
N PHE A 265 -10.17 -6.87 3.63
CA PHE A 265 -11.36 -6.65 2.82
C PHE A 265 -11.41 -7.58 1.60
N LEU A 266 -12.48 -8.35 1.46
CA LEU A 266 -12.77 -9.15 0.27
C LEU A 266 -14.00 -8.60 -0.44
N LEU A 267 -13.88 -8.29 -1.73
CA LEU A 267 -15.01 -8.02 -2.62
C LEU A 267 -15.23 -9.25 -3.51
N VAL A 268 -16.31 -9.98 -3.25
CA VAL A 268 -16.79 -11.06 -4.13
C VAL A 268 -17.77 -10.43 -5.12
N ASP A 269 -17.37 -10.30 -6.38
CA ASP A 269 -18.19 -9.67 -7.41
C ASP A 269 -18.99 -10.69 -8.24
N ASP A 270 -20.24 -10.33 -8.51
CA ASP A 270 -21.22 -11.06 -9.32
C ASP A 270 -21.45 -12.53 -8.87
N LEU A 271 -21.68 -12.71 -7.57
CA LEU A 271 -22.06 -14.00 -6.98
C LEU A 271 -23.37 -14.51 -7.60
N GLY A 272 -23.33 -15.71 -8.19
CA GLY A 272 -24.41 -16.32 -8.95
C GLY A 272 -24.14 -16.36 -10.47
N SER A 273 -23.07 -15.71 -10.94
CA SER A 273 -22.63 -15.76 -12.34
C SER A 273 -21.85 -17.03 -12.70
N GLU A 274 -21.33 -17.75 -11.70
CA GLU A 274 -20.57 -18.96 -11.89
C GLU A 274 -21.47 -20.18 -12.13
N LYS A 275 -20.99 -21.22 -12.83
CA LYS A 275 -21.75 -22.48 -12.99
C LYS A 275 -22.10 -23.12 -11.64
N GLN A 276 -23.36 -23.51 -11.45
CA GLN A 276 -23.83 -24.21 -10.26
C GLN A 276 -23.22 -25.63 -10.18
N THR A 277 -22.55 -25.97 -9.08
CA THR A 277 -22.11 -27.33 -8.76
C THR A 277 -22.20 -27.56 -7.25
N GLY A 278 -22.42 -28.81 -6.82
CA GLY A 278 -22.56 -29.14 -5.39
C GLY A 278 -21.31 -28.83 -4.56
N ALA A 279 -20.11 -28.91 -5.15
CA ALA A 279 -18.85 -28.56 -4.48
C ALA A 279 -18.78 -27.07 -4.10
N ARG A 280 -19.22 -26.17 -5.00
CA ARG A 280 -19.13 -24.70 -4.80
C ARG A 280 -19.98 -24.20 -3.64
N TYR A 281 -21.06 -24.90 -3.31
CA TYR A 281 -21.84 -24.63 -2.10
C TYR A 281 -21.01 -24.85 -0.83
N GLY A 282 -20.28 -25.97 -0.75
CA GLY A 282 -19.39 -26.29 0.37
C GLY A 282 -18.26 -25.29 0.47
N GLU A 283 -17.54 -25.06 -0.63
CA GLU A 283 -16.43 -24.11 -0.72
C GLU A 283 -16.85 -22.67 -0.31
N LEU A 284 -18.01 -22.19 -0.79
CA LEU A 284 -18.53 -20.87 -0.41
C LEU A 284 -18.87 -20.80 1.07
N LEU A 285 -19.53 -21.83 1.61
CA LEU A 285 -19.88 -21.89 3.02
C LEU A 285 -18.63 -21.91 3.91
N GLU A 286 -17.58 -22.64 3.53
CA GLU A 286 -16.28 -22.66 4.20
C GLU A 286 -15.59 -21.30 4.18
N ILE A 287 -15.54 -20.62 3.03
CA ILE A 287 -14.97 -19.27 2.90
C ILE A 287 -15.72 -18.28 3.81
N LEU A 288 -17.06 -18.31 3.79
CA LEU A 288 -17.89 -17.44 4.64
C LEU A 288 -17.67 -17.72 6.13
N ASN A 289 -17.68 -18.99 6.54
CA ASN A 289 -17.41 -19.41 7.93
C ASN A 289 -16.03 -18.95 8.41
N ALA A 290 -14.98 -19.23 7.64
CA ALA A 290 -13.60 -18.94 8.01
C ALA A 290 -13.33 -17.42 8.08
N ARG A 291 -13.87 -16.63 7.14
CA ARG A 291 -13.77 -15.17 7.19
C ARG A 291 -14.53 -14.58 8.37
N GLU A 292 -15.76 -15.03 8.64
CA GLU A 292 -16.53 -14.57 9.80
C GLU A 292 -15.80 -14.86 11.12
N LEU A 293 -15.25 -16.08 11.28
CA LEU A 293 -14.49 -16.47 12.47
C LEU A 293 -13.26 -15.57 12.70
N ARG A 294 -12.48 -15.29 11.64
CA ARG A 294 -11.36 -14.34 11.71
C ARG A 294 -11.82 -12.90 11.97
N GLY A 295 -12.99 -12.51 11.47
CA GLY A 295 -13.60 -11.19 11.69
C GLY A 295 -13.94 -10.87 13.15
N ARG A 296 -13.96 -11.89 14.03
CA ARG A 296 -14.16 -11.72 15.48
C ARG A 296 -12.89 -11.24 16.20
N THR A 297 -11.71 -11.52 15.66
CA THR A 297 -10.41 -11.22 16.29
C THR A 297 -9.55 -10.23 15.49
N SER A 298 -9.83 -10.06 14.20
CA SER A 298 -9.05 -9.27 13.24
C SER A 298 -9.95 -8.52 12.26
N LEU A 299 -9.40 -7.53 11.54
CA LEU A 299 -10.11 -6.94 10.41
C LEU A 299 -10.22 -8.00 9.30
N CYS A 300 -11.43 -8.50 9.07
CA CYS A 300 -11.76 -9.45 8.01
C CYS A 300 -13.23 -9.25 7.64
N ARG A 301 -13.50 -8.35 6.70
CA ARG A 301 -14.83 -7.96 6.22
C ARG A 301 -15.04 -8.46 4.80
N THR A 302 -16.27 -8.79 4.45
CA THR A 302 -16.64 -9.22 3.10
C THR A 302 -17.73 -8.31 2.56
N VAL A 303 -17.57 -7.87 1.32
CA VAL A 303 -18.64 -7.31 0.50
C VAL A 303 -18.92 -8.28 -0.64
N ILE A 304 -20.19 -8.60 -0.84
CA ILE A 304 -20.65 -9.47 -1.92
C ILE A 304 -21.51 -8.62 -2.86
N THR A 305 -21.34 -8.75 -4.17
CA THR A 305 -22.32 -8.24 -5.15
C THR A 305 -23.04 -9.39 -5.82
N THR A 306 -24.34 -9.24 -6.09
CA THR A 306 -25.13 -10.28 -6.75
C THR A 306 -26.32 -9.70 -7.53
N ASN A 307 -26.72 -10.39 -8.59
CA ASN A 307 -27.99 -10.15 -9.29
C ASN A 307 -29.12 -11.06 -8.77
N LEU A 308 -28.85 -11.97 -7.84
CA LEU A 308 -29.84 -12.86 -7.25
C LEU A 308 -30.68 -12.11 -6.22
N THR A 309 -32.01 -12.25 -6.29
CA THR A 309 -32.90 -11.87 -5.19
C THR A 309 -32.65 -12.74 -3.96
N PRO A 310 -33.06 -12.34 -2.74
CA PRO A 310 -32.95 -13.19 -1.56
C PRO A 310 -33.55 -14.59 -1.75
N ALA A 311 -34.71 -14.69 -2.41
CA ALA A 311 -35.35 -15.97 -2.75
C ALA A 311 -34.49 -16.81 -3.73
N ASN A 312 -33.91 -16.17 -4.75
CA ASN A 312 -33.02 -16.86 -5.69
C ASN A 312 -31.70 -17.29 -5.01
N LEU A 313 -31.26 -16.60 -3.96
CA LEU A 313 -30.11 -16.99 -3.14
C LEU A 313 -30.38 -18.31 -2.41
N PHE A 314 -31.59 -18.50 -1.87
CA PHE A 314 -32.01 -19.78 -1.28
C PHE A 314 -32.09 -20.92 -2.31
N SER A 315 -32.65 -20.69 -3.50
CA SER A 315 -32.75 -21.76 -4.51
C SER A 315 -31.42 -22.09 -5.17
N TYR A 316 -30.52 -21.11 -5.32
CA TYR A 316 -29.23 -21.29 -5.98
C TYR A 316 -28.15 -21.88 -5.07
N TYR A 317 -28.04 -21.37 -3.84
CA TYR A 317 -27.01 -21.78 -2.87
C TYR A 317 -27.56 -22.57 -1.67
N GLY A 318 -28.85 -22.84 -1.60
CA GLY A 318 -29.43 -23.56 -0.46
C GLY A 318 -29.45 -22.76 0.85
N GLU A 319 -30.11 -23.34 1.84
CA GLU A 319 -30.49 -22.65 3.08
C GLU A 319 -29.31 -22.13 3.89
N ARG A 320 -28.23 -22.92 4.07
CA ARG A 320 -27.13 -22.54 4.99
C ARG A 320 -26.33 -21.34 4.51
N VAL A 321 -26.07 -21.25 3.19
CA VAL A 321 -25.35 -20.11 2.60
C VAL A 321 -26.26 -18.89 2.54
N ALA A 322 -27.50 -19.05 2.07
CA ALA A 322 -28.46 -17.94 2.00
C ALA A 322 -28.74 -17.35 3.40
N SER A 323 -28.98 -18.19 4.40
CA SER A 323 -29.15 -17.77 5.81
C SER A 323 -27.91 -17.06 6.35
N ARG A 324 -26.69 -17.55 6.06
CA ARG A 324 -25.46 -16.88 6.52
C ARG A 324 -25.26 -15.50 5.90
N ILE A 325 -25.55 -15.34 4.61
CA ILE A 325 -25.45 -14.06 3.92
C ILE A 325 -26.55 -13.13 4.44
N LEU A 326 -27.82 -13.52 4.31
CA LEU A 326 -28.98 -12.67 4.60
C LEU A 326 -29.15 -12.33 6.09
N GLY A 327 -28.69 -13.20 7.00
CA GLY A 327 -28.72 -12.96 8.45
C GLY A 327 -27.46 -12.30 9.03
N GLY A 328 -26.35 -12.27 8.29
CA GLY A 328 -25.05 -11.79 8.78
C GLY A 328 -24.46 -10.59 8.04
N TYR A 329 -25.13 -10.09 6.99
CA TYR A 329 -24.66 -9.02 6.12
C TYR A 329 -25.71 -7.91 6.07
N ASP A 330 -25.26 -6.65 6.01
CA ASP A 330 -26.10 -5.50 5.72
C ASP A 330 -26.54 -5.52 4.25
N ILE A 331 -27.84 -5.63 3.99
CA ILE A 331 -28.39 -5.85 2.65
C ILE A 331 -28.68 -4.50 1.99
N LEU A 332 -27.83 -4.09 1.05
CA LEU A 332 -28.02 -2.87 0.28
C LEU A 332 -28.68 -3.21 -1.05
N LYS A 333 -29.95 -2.78 -1.22
CA LYS A 333 -30.72 -3.01 -2.46
C LYS A 333 -30.51 -1.88 -3.47
N PHE A 334 -29.73 -2.18 -4.51
CA PHE A 334 -29.44 -1.31 -5.64
C PHE A 334 -30.59 -1.32 -6.64
N ALA A 335 -31.00 -0.13 -7.10
CA ALA A 335 -32.16 0.07 -7.97
C ALA A 335 -31.90 1.16 -9.00
N GLY A 336 -32.61 1.08 -10.13
CA GLY A 336 -32.48 1.99 -11.27
C GLY A 336 -32.20 1.25 -12.57
N ASP A 337 -31.99 2.01 -13.64
CA ASP A 337 -31.66 1.50 -14.98
C ASP A 337 -30.16 1.17 -15.11
N ASP A 338 -29.74 0.55 -16.23
CA ASP A 338 -28.31 0.39 -16.53
C ASP A 338 -27.65 1.75 -16.85
N ILE A 339 -26.88 2.26 -15.88
CA ILE A 339 -26.19 3.55 -16.01
C ILE A 339 -25.04 3.51 -17.03
N ARG A 340 -24.57 2.32 -17.44
CA ARG A 340 -23.54 2.14 -18.46
C ARG A 340 -24.04 2.57 -19.84
N LEU A 341 -25.34 2.39 -20.10
CA LEU A 341 -25.99 2.85 -21.33
C LEU A 341 -26.13 4.38 -21.35
N LYS A 342 -26.49 4.98 -20.21
CA LYS A 342 -26.63 6.44 -20.09
C LYS A 342 -25.31 7.16 -20.32
N ARG A 343 -24.20 6.66 -19.76
CA ARG A 343 -22.85 7.25 -19.92
C ARG A 343 -22.35 7.24 -21.38
N LYS A 344 -22.68 6.21 -22.16
CA LYS A 344 -22.31 6.14 -23.59
C LYS A 344 -23.02 7.15 -24.49
N ASN A 345 -24.06 7.82 -23.98
CA ASN A 345 -24.82 8.83 -24.71
C ASN A 345 -24.44 10.26 -24.27
N THR A 346 -23.41 10.41 -23.43
CA THR A 346 -22.91 11.72 -22.93
C THR A 346 -21.45 11.99 -23.33
N ASP A 347 -20.77 11.00 -23.91
CA ASP A 347 -19.45 11.10 -24.58
C ASP A 347 -19.66 11.16 -26.11
#